data_AF-A0A7R8ZPV5-F1
#
_entry.id   AF-A0A7R8ZPV5-F1
#
_cell.length_a   1.000
_cell.length_b   1.000
_cell.length_c   1.000
_cell.angle_alpha   90.00
_cell.angle_beta   90.00
_cell.angle_gamma   90.00
#
_symmetry.space_group_name_H-M   'P 1'
#
loop_
_entity.id
_entity.type
_entity.pdbx_description
1 polymer ?
#
loop_
_entity_poly.entity_id
_entity_poly.type
_entity_poly.pdbx_seq_one_letter_code
_entity_poly.pdbx_strand_id
1 'polypeptide(L)'
;MGIKLGDVFPNFSAETNGGPIKFHDWIGDSCKYSAYEMEILRVVDSLQLTLKNKVATPTDWQPGDACMVVPTLSKEAKVMFPEHEVKPMPSGKEYM
;
A
#
# COMPACT_ATOMS: atom_id res chain seq x y z
N MET A 1 8.27 2.78 -24.63
CA MET A 1 6.79 2.73 -24.50
C MET A 1 6.49 2.48 -23.03
N GLY A 2 5.81 3.40 -22.36
CA GLY A 2 5.44 3.25 -20.94
C GLY A 2 4.17 2.42 -20.79
N ILE A 3 4.11 1.62 -19.72
CA ILE A 3 2.93 0.85 -19.32
C ILE A 3 1.83 1.84 -18.92
N LYS A 4 0.59 1.62 -19.39
CA LYS A 4 -0.59 2.43 -19.02
C LYS A 4 -1.32 1.82 -17.83
N LEU A 5 -2.09 2.65 -17.13
CA LEU A 5 -2.95 2.22 -16.03
C LEU A 5 -4.06 1.31 -16.59
N GLY A 6 -4.05 0.03 -16.22
CA GLY A 6 -4.94 -1.01 -16.75
C GLY A 6 -4.26 -2.05 -17.64
N ASP A 7 -3.00 -1.82 -18.04
CA ASP A 7 -2.22 -2.82 -18.77
C ASP A 7 -1.76 -3.93 -17.82
N VAL A 8 -1.80 -5.18 -18.29
CA VAL A 8 -1.24 -6.31 -17.55
C VAL A 8 0.26 -6.09 -17.38
N PHE A 9 0.73 -6.09 -16.13
CA PHE A 9 2.14 -5.91 -15.82
C PHE A 9 2.99 -6.98 -16.53
N PRO A 10 4.06 -6.60 -17.26
CA PRO A 10 4.85 -7.54 -18.04
C PRO A 10 5.41 -8.64 -17.14
N ASN A 11 5.24 -9.88 -17.58
CA ASN A 11 5.74 -11.04 -16.84
C ASN A 11 7.28 -10.98 -16.79
N PHE A 12 7.83 -11.01 -15.59
CA PHE A 12 9.26 -11.04 -15.37
C PHE A 12 9.78 -12.47 -15.41
N SER A 13 10.90 -12.69 -16.11
CA SER A 13 11.63 -13.95 -16.09
C SER A 13 13.00 -13.76 -15.44
N ALA A 14 13.30 -14.53 -14.39
CA ALA A 14 14.61 -14.56 -13.75
C ALA A 14 15.20 -15.96 -13.74
N GLU A 15 16.50 -16.05 -13.98
CA GLU A 15 17.29 -17.24 -13.70
C GLU A 15 17.61 -17.28 -12.20
N THR A 16 17.20 -18.33 -11.51
CA THR A 16 17.50 -18.55 -10.09
C THR A 16 18.23 -19.86 -9.88
N ASN A 17 18.79 -20.06 -8.68
CA ASN A 17 19.45 -21.32 -8.31
C ASN A 17 18.48 -22.53 -8.33
N GLY A 18 17.17 -22.29 -8.35
CA GLY A 18 16.12 -23.32 -8.48
C GLY A 18 15.58 -23.48 -9.91
N GLY A 19 16.18 -22.81 -10.90
CA GLY A 19 15.73 -22.78 -12.29
C GLY A 19 15.07 -21.47 -12.69
N PRO A 20 14.60 -21.37 -13.95
CA PRO A 20 13.98 -20.17 -14.48
C PRO A 20 12.59 -19.96 -13.87
N ILE A 21 12.38 -18.83 -13.21
CA ILE A 21 11.09 -18.43 -12.64
C ILE A 21 10.43 -17.43 -13.58
N LYS A 22 9.16 -17.69 -13.92
CA LYS A 22 8.25 -16.71 -14.53
C LYS A 22 7.31 -16.18 -13.45
N PHE A 23 7.28 -14.87 -13.28
CA PHE A 23 6.58 -14.20 -12.19
C PHE A 23 5.08 -14.52 -12.14
N HIS A 24 4.38 -14.49 -13.28
CA HIS A 24 2.95 -14.80 -13.34
C HIS A 24 2.64 -16.27 -13.05
N ASP A 25 3.53 -17.17 -13.46
CA ASP A 25 3.35 -18.61 -13.23
C ASP A 25 3.65 -18.95 -11.76
N TRP A 26 4.62 -18.26 -11.16
CA TRP A 26 4.94 -18.34 -9.73
C TRP A 26 3.79 -17.82 -8.86
N ILE A 27 3.21 -16.67 -9.20
CA ILE A 27 2.04 -16.09 -8.51
C ILE A 27 0.77 -16.93 -8.72
N GLY A 28 0.58 -17.50 -9.91
CA GLY A 28 -0.60 -18.31 -10.23
C GLY A 28 -0.72 -19.57 -9.39
N ASP A 29 0.42 -20.19 -9.02
CA ASP A 29 0.47 -21.36 -8.16
C ASP A 29 0.50 -21.00 -6.65
N SER A 30 1.06 -19.84 -6.28
CA SER A 30 1.07 -19.34 -4.89
C SER A 30 -0.27 -18.78 -4.42
N CYS A 31 -1.18 -18.40 -5.34
CA CYS A 31 -2.54 -17.94 -5.01
C CYS A 31 -3.38 -19.01 -4.28
N LYS A 32 -2.89 -20.24 -4.17
CA LYS A 32 -3.50 -21.27 -3.31
C LYS A 32 -2.88 -21.36 -1.92
N TYR A 33 -1.64 -20.90 -1.74
CA TYR A 33 -0.88 -20.99 -0.50
C TYR A 33 0.17 -19.88 -0.45
N SER A 34 -0.17 -18.71 0.10
CA SER A 34 0.57 -18.14 1.24
C SER A 34 0.38 -16.63 1.47
N ALA A 35 0.61 -16.24 2.72
CA ALA A 35 0.52 -14.88 3.23
C ALA A 35 1.64 -13.91 2.76
N TYR A 36 2.69 -14.39 2.07
CA TYR A 36 3.86 -13.56 1.75
C TYR A 36 3.74 -12.75 0.45
N GLU A 37 2.93 -13.19 -0.52
CA GLU A 37 2.80 -12.49 -1.80
C GLU A 37 1.70 -11.43 -1.81
N MET A 38 0.74 -11.55 -0.89
CA MET A 38 -0.25 -10.50 -0.61
C MET A 38 0.41 -9.18 -0.19
N GLU A 39 1.62 -9.23 0.38
CA GLU A 39 2.34 -8.03 0.81
C GLU A 39 2.72 -7.12 -0.37
N ILE A 40 3.10 -7.69 -1.51
CA ILE A 40 3.44 -6.90 -2.70
C ILE A 40 2.20 -6.14 -3.19
N LEU A 41 1.07 -6.83 -3.32
CA LEU A 41 -0.19 -6.20 -3.72
C LEU A 41 -0.64 -5.15 -2.70
N ARG A 42 -0.56 -5.46 -1.40
CA ARG A 42 -0.90 -4.53 -0.30
C ARG A 42 -0.06 -3.25 -0.34
N VAL A 43 1.25 -3.38 -0.58
CA VAL A 43 2.15 -2.21 -0.71
C VAL A 43 1.83 -1.40 -1.96
N VAL A 44 1.51 -2.05 -3.09
CA VAL A 44 1.09 -1.34 -4.31
C VAL A 44 -0.21 -0.56 -4.06
N ASP A 45 -1.19 -1.18 -3.39
CA ASP A 45 -2.45 -0.50 -3.05
C ASP A 45 -2.23 0.68 -2.09
N SER A 46 -1.38 0.51 -1.09
CA SER A 46 -0.95 1.60 -0.19
C SER A 46 -0.30 2.76 -0.97
N LEU A 47 0.63 2.46 -1.88
CA LEU A 47 1.28 3.47 -2.72
C LEU A 47 0.27 4.22 -3.60
N GLN A 48 -0.68 3.52 -4.21
CA GLN A 48 -1.72 4.17 -5.01
C GLN A 48 -2.65 5.03 -4.15
N LEU A 49 -2.98 4.58 -2.94
CA LEU A 49 -3.84 5.31 -2.01
C LEU A 49 -3.17 6.60 -1.51
N THR A 50 -1.90 6.51 -1.12
CA THR A 50 -1.08 7.65 -0.67
C THR A 50 -0.78 8.66 -1.78
N LEU A 51 -0.79 8.23 -3.05
CA LEU A 51 -0.66 9.13 -4.20
C LEU A 51 -1.95 9.92 -4.48
N LYS A 52 -3.11 9.26 -4.36
CA LYS A 52 -4.42 9.87 -4.62
C LYS A 52 -4.88 10.76 -3.46
N ASN A 53 -4.67 10.29 -2.24
CA ASN A 53 -5.09 10.93 -1.01
C ASN A 53 -3.86 11.23 -0.17
N LYS A 54 -3.82 12.40 0.48
CA LYS A 54 -2.69 12.78 1.34
C LYS A 54 -2.75 12.07 2.70
N VAL A 55 -2.68 10.76 2.68
CA VAL A 55 -2.73 9.85 3.83
C VAL A 55 -1.54 8.89 3.80
N ALA A 56 -1.30 8.21 4.91
CA ALA A 56 -0.30 7.16 5.07
C ALA A 56 -0.96 5.91 5.68
N THR A 57 -0.58 4.72 5.22
CA THR A 57 -1.11 3.47 5.77
C THR A 57 -0.29 3.05 7.00
N PRO A 58 -0.91 2.76 8.15
CA PRO A 58 -0.21 2.29 9.34
C PRO A 58 0.37 0.87 9.17
N THR A 59 1.10 0.41 10.18
CA THR A 59 1.59 -0.97 10.26
C THR A 59 0.43 -1.97 10.14
N ASP A 60 0.66 -3.07 9.42
CA ASP A 60 -0.32 -4.15 9.18
C ASP A 60 -1.63 -3.71 8.50
N TRP A 61 -1.66 -2.52 7.87
CA TRP A 61 -2.83 -1.99 7.17
C TRP A 61 -3.31 -2.93 6.05
N GLN A 62 -4.62 -3.19 6.01
CA GLN A 62 -5.30 -3.88 4.94
C GLN A 62 -6.27 -2.95 4.18
N PRO A 63 -6.59 -3.24 2.91
CA PRO A 63 -7.59 -2.46 2.16
C PRO A 63 -8.93 -2.37 2.91
N GLY A 64 -9.33 -1.15 3.26
CA GLY A 64 -10.54 -0.88 4.05
C GLY A 64 -10.25 -0.41 5.49
N ASP A 65 -9.02 -0.62 5.99
CA ASP A 65 -8.61 -0.13 7.31
C ASP A 65 -8.37 1.37 7.33
N ALA A 66 -8.44 1.94 8.54
CA ALA A 66 -8.15 3.34 8.79
C ALA A 66 -6.72 3.71 8.37
N CYS A 67 -6.60 4.88 7.74
CA CYS A 67 -5.32 5.47 7.35
C CYS A 67 -4.96 6.63 8.29
N MET A 68 -3.68 6.98 8.33
CA MET A 68 -3.18 8.13 9.06
C MET A 68 -3.14 9.36 8.15
N VAL A 69 -3.58 10.51 8.64
CA VAL A 69 -3.40 11.77 7.92
C VAL A 69 -1.94 12.19 8.02
N VAL A 70 -1.35 12.67 6.92
CA VAL A 70 0.04 13.11 6.96
C VAL A 70 0.20 14.32 7.90
N PRO A 71 1.23 14.37 8.76
CA PRO A 71 1.38 15.42 9.78
C PRO A 71 1.45 16.85 9.21
N THR A 72 1.86 17.00 7.95
CA THR A 72 1.95 18.28 7.24
C THR A 72 0.59 18.95 7.05
N LEU A 73 -0.51 18.21 7.17
CA LEU A 73 -1.87 18.71 6.94
C LEU A 73 -2.65 18.98 8.23
N SER A 74 -2.02 19.10 9.39
CA SER A 74 -2.73 19.24 10.67
C SER A 74 -3.80 20.34 10.70
N LYS A 75 -3.63 21.43 9.93
CA LYS A 75 -4.61 22.52 9.83
C LYS A 75 -5.70 22.25 8.79
N GLU A 76 -5.31 21.69 7.64
CA GLU A 76 -6.21 21.42 6.51
C GLU A 76 -6.93 20.06 6.63
N ALA A 77 -6.51 19.20 7.55
CA ALA A 77 -7.07 17.87 7.80
C ALA A 77 -8.54 17.94 8.17
N LYS A 78 -8.94 18.95 8.98
CA LYS A 78 -10.34 19.19 9.36
C LYS A 78 -11.26 19.45 8.16
N VAL A 79 -10.72 20.02 7.09
CA VAL A 79 -11.49 20.33 5.88
C VAL A 79 -11.55 19.13 4.93
N MET A 80 -10.42 18.44 4.74
CA MET A 80 -10.33 17.30 3.82
C MET A 80 -10.88 15.99 4.40
N PHE A 81 -10.81 15.83 5.72
CA PHE A 81 -11.21 14.62 6.45
C PHE A 81 -12.04 15.02 7.68
N PRO A 82 -13.33 15.35 7.52
CA PRO A 82 -14.17 15.85 8.61
C PRO A 82 -14.33 14.87 9.78
N GLU A 83 -14.22 13.57 9.51
CA GLU A 83 -14.40 12.48 10.47
C GLU A 83 -13.06 11.92 11.03
N HIS A 84 -11.93 12.61 10.83
CA HIS A 84 -10.66 12.12 11.38
C HIS A 84 -10.60 12.21 12.92
N GLU A 85 -10.00 11.20 13.52
CA GLU A 85 -9.72 11.15 14.96
C GLU A 85 -8.29 11.62 15.22
N VAL A 86 -8.08 12.37 16.30
CA VAL A 86 -6.75 12.74 16.81
C VAL A 86 -6.56 12.11 18.18
N LYS A 87 -5.53 11.29 18.32
CA LYS A 87 -5.18 10.62 19.58
C LYS A 87 -4.26 11.50 20.43
N PRO A 88 -4.56 11.69 21.72
CA PRO A 88 -3.74 12.52 22.60
C PRO A 88 -2.40 11.84 22.90
N MET A 89 -1.31 12.55 22.61
CA MET A 89 0.06 12.07 22.86
C MET A 89 0.66 12.70 24.12
N PRO A 90 1.52 11.97 24.87
CA PRO A 90 2.25 12.54 26.01
C PRO A 90 3.13 13.76 25.67
N SER A 91 3.50 13.90 24.40
CA SER A 91 4.26 15.03 23.87
C SER A 91 3.43 16.31 23.69
N GLY A 92 2.11 16.23 23.79
CA GLY A 92 1.19 17.33 23.47
C GLY A 92 1.08 17.65 21.97
N LYS A 93 1.70 16.84 21.10
CA LYS A 93 1.64 17.03 19.64
C LYS A 93 0.53 16.17 19.03
N GLU A 94 -0.20 16.76 18.08
CA GLU A 94 -1.34 16.15 17.38
C GLU A 94 -0.90 15.56 16.03
N TYR A 95 -0.21 14.41 16.07
CA TYR A 95 0.23 13.69 14.85
C TYR A 95 -0.30 12.25 14.73
N MET A 96 -1.10 11.81 15.70
CA MET A 96 -1.73 10.49 15.74
C MET A 96 -3.24 10.61 15.80
#